data_AF-A0A3C0C2J4-F1
#
_entry.id   AF-A0A3C0C2J4-F1
#
_cell.length_a   1.000
_cell.length_b   1.000
_cell.length_c   1.000
_cell.angle_alpha   90.00
_cell.angle_beta   90.00
_cell.angle_gamma   90.00
#
_symmetry.space_group_name_H-M   'P 1'
#
loop_
_entity.id
_entity.type
_entity.pdbx_description
1 polymer ?
#
loop_
_entity_poly.entity_id
_entity_poly.type
_entity_poly.pdbx_seq_one_letter_code
_entity_poly.pdbx_strand_id
1 'polypeptide(L)'
;ALNWCDSGLKEEVLRILAPVLPGWKPTLMVHSENGGYKMKISLAPELPLVLAVNPTLTSNSLPTLLHEDLREDLMERSAPFIGLPVAWTKRHEKQINLWTETFLQTRGVVERTSAEPKASFSAGQVSQMKVNVESRHYTIGAWAALYAGTRDRTGEFGVHLGRKIKTFSKWSMEVYGEGILELQDWDPEGRLGLRWSPWGDVWIGGEWSSRDSMWWGRINIEPRMHKPYAWFRWREDGEYNAAIGYKATEYISFELHYDTRDEDSLGLRMIGNL
;
A
#
# COMPACT_ATOMS: atom_id res chain seq x y z
N ALA A 1 21.04 41.57 -35.76
CA ALA A 1 21.68 40.62 -36.69
C ALA A 1 22.55 39.65 -35.88
N LEU A 2 22.02 38.46 -35.55
CA LEU A 2 22.76 37.35 -34.91
C LEU A 2 22.21 35.97 -35.34
N ASN A 3 21.45 35.90 -36.45
CA ASN A 3 20.75 34.70 -36.89
C ASN A 3 21.65 33.48 -37.21
N TRP A 4 22.96 33.66 -37.38
CA TRP A 4 23.89 32.58 -37.74
C TRP A 4 24.52 31.88 -36.52
N CYS A 5 24.63 32.56 -35.37
CA CYS A 5 25.09 31.95 -34.11
C CYS A 5 23.93 31.36 -33.29
N ASP A 6 22.69 31.77 -33.56
CA ASP A 6 21.52 31.36 -32.79
C ASP A 6 21.21 29.86 -32.92
N SER A 7 21.41 29.26 -34.11
CA SER A 7 21.17 27.82 -34.32
C SER A 7 22.20 26.97 -33.58
N GLY A 8 23.49 27.26 -33.74
CA GLY A 8 24.57 26.53 -33.07
C GLY A 8 24.52 26.66 -31.55
N LEU A 9 24.25 27.87 -31.02
CA LEU A 9 24.05 28.08 -29.59
C LEU A 9 22.84 27.30 -29.07
N LYS A 10 21.73 27.31 -29.81
CA LYS A 10 20.52 26.58 -29.44
C LYS A 10 20.73 25.08 -29.43
N GLU A 11 21.40 24.52 -30.43
CA GLU A 11 21.76 23.09 -30.49
C GLU A 11 22.65 22.70 -29.31
N GLU A 12 23.63 23.54 -28.99
CA GLU A 12 24.53 23.30 -27.87
C GLU A 12 23.79 23.30 -26.53
N VAL A 13 22.92 24.31 -26.31
CA VAL A 13 22.08 24.37 -25.11
C VAL A 13 21.15 23.16 -25.03
N LEU A 14 20.53 22.76 -26.14
CA LEU A 14 19.68 21.57 -26.18
C LEU A 14 20.47 20.30 -25.84
N ARG A 15 21.69 20.17 -26.37
CA ARG A 15 22.59 19.05 -26.08
C ARG A 15 22.95 18.95 -24.60
N ILE A 16 23.19 20.09 -23.95
CA ILE A 16 23.50 20.16 -22.51
C ILE A 16 22.24 19.90 -21.66
N LEU A 17 21.08 20.43 -22.05
CA LEU A 17 19.87 20.35 -21.26
C LEU A 17 19.13 19.01 -21.43
N ALA A 18 19.14 18.39 -22.61
CA ALA A 18 18.35 17.18 -22.87
C ALA A 18 18.61 16.03 -21.88
N PRO A 19 19.85 15.75 -21.44
CA PRO A 19 20.12 14.73 -20.42
C PRO A 19 19.55 15.09 -19.04
N VAL A 20 19.44 16.36 -18.70
CA VAL A 20 19.06 16.84 -17.35
C VAL A 20 17.57 17.16 -17.27
N LEU A 21 17.01 17.75 -18.33
CA LEU A 21 15.65 18.25 -18.44
C LEU A 21 14.91 17.63 -19.65
N PRO A 22 14.75 16.29 -19.70
CA PRO A 22 14.07 15.66 -20.82
C PRO A 22 12.60 16.09 -20.89
N GLY A 23 12.10 16.39 -22.09
CA GLY A 23 10.74 16.89 -22.29
C GLY A 23 10.54 18.37 -21.97
N TRP A 24 11.61 19.15 -21.78
CA TRP A 24 11.55 20.60 -21.68
C TRP A 24 12.12 21.26 -22.93
N LYS A 25 11.37 22.20 -23.50
CA LYS A 25 11.76 23.02 -24.64
C LYS A 25 12.35 24.36 -24.18
N PRO A 26 13.65 24.59 -24.35
CA PRO A 26 14.25 25.88 -24.05
C PRO A 26 13.94 26.92 -25.13
N THR A 27 13.66 28.15 -24.69
CA THR A 27 13.67 29.36 -25.50
C THR A 27 14.72 30.31 -24.96
N LEU A 28 15.60 30.78 -25.84
CA LEU A 28 16.75 31.60 -25.49
C LEU A 28 16.49 33.05 -25.87
N MET A 29 16.78 33.97 -24.96
CA MET A 29 16.77 35.40 -25.20
C MET A 29 18.07 36.01 -24.70
N VAL A 30 18.85 36.60 -25.61
CA VAL A 30 20.12 37.24 -25.30
C VAL A 30 19.97 38.75 -25.40
N HIS A 31 20.34 39.47 -24.34
CA HIS A 31 20.33 40.93 -24.30
C HIS A 31 21.70 41.46 -23.89
N SER A 32 22.10 42.59 -24.48
CA SER A 32 23.29 43.32 -24.08
C SER A 32 22.89 44.45 -23.13
N GLU A 33 23.52 44.51 -21.96
CA GLU A 33 23.26 45.53 -20.94
C GLU A 33 24.59 45.91 -20.27
N ASN A 34 24.89 47.22 -20.21
CA ASN A 34 26.10 47.77 -19.58
C ASN A 34 27.43 47.12 -20.01
N GLY A 35 27.56 46.76 -21.30
CA GLY A 35 28.77 46.13 -21.84
C GLY A 35 28.91 44.63 -21.53
N GLY A 36 27.92 44.01 -20.87
CA GLY A 36 27.84 42.57 -20.66
C GLY A 36 26.68 41.93 -21.44
N TYR A 37 26.81 40.64 -21.76
CA TYR A 37 25.74 39.85 -22.36
C TYR A 37 25.02 39.02 -21.29
N LYS A 38 23.70 39.16 -21.18
CA LYS A 38 22.85 38.32 -20.32
C LYS A 38 21.98 37.41 -21.18
N MET A 39 22.01 36.11 -20.92
CA MET A 39 21.15 35.12 -21.56
C MET A 39 20.05 34.67 -20.60
N LYS A 40 18.78 34.82 -21.00
CA LYS A 40 17.61 34.28 -20.30
C LYS A 40 17.17 33.02 -21.00
N ILE A 41 17.10 31.92 -20.26
CA ILE A 41 16.56 30.64 -20.73
C ILE A 41 15.18 30.45 -20.12
N SER A 42 14.15 30.39 -20.95
CA SER A 42 12.80 30.01 -20.55
C SER A 42 12.56 28.55 -20.93
N LEU A 43 11.96 27.77 -20.04
CA LEU A 43 11.67 26.36 -20.28
C LEU A 43 10.16 26.16 -20.36
N ALA A 44 9.68 25.63 -21.49
CA ALA A 44 8.29 25.23 -21.66
C ALA A 44 8.20 23.69 -21.65
N PRO A 45 7.21 23.10 -20.97
CA PRO A 45 7.08 21.65 -20.92
C PRO A 45 6.52 21.12 -22.25
N GLU A 46 7.05 20.00 -22.74
CA GLU A 46 6.58 19.31 -23.94
C GLU A 46 5.68 18.13 -23.58
N LEU A 47 4.70 17.85 -24.45
CA LEU A 47 3.81 16.70 -24.29
C LEU A 47 4.59 15.38 -24.44
N PRO A 48 4.17 14.31 -23.74
CA PRO A 48 3.02 14.25 -22.84
C PRO A 48 3.32 14.85 -21.45
N LEU A 49 2.33 15.53 -20.88
CA LEU A 49 2.39 16.09 -19.53
C LEU A 49 1.68 15.18 -18.53
N VAL A 50 2.11 15.22 -17.27
CA VAL A 50 1.36 14.65 -16.16
C VAL A 50 0.09 15.48 -15.96
N LEU A 51 -1.07 14.85 -16.09
CA LEU A 51 -2.39 15.48 -15.93
C LEU A 51 -2.98 15.21 -14.55
N ALA A 52 -2.65 14.05 -13.97
CA ALA A 52 -3.10 13.65 -12.65
C ALA A 52 -2.07 12.71 -11.99
N VAL A 53 -2.09 12.72 -10.66
CA VAL A 53 -1.37 11.74 -9.82
C VAL A 53 -2.43 11.02 -8.98
N ASN A 54 -2.46 9.69 -9.09
CA ASN A 54 -3.38 8.85 -8.36
C ASN A 54 -2.64 8.11 -7.23
N PRO A 55 -2.76 8.57 -5.97
CA PRO A 55 -2.19 7.86 -4.83
C PRO A 55 -3.03 6.65 -4.44
N THR A 56 -2.36 5.54 -4.15
CA THR A 56 -2.97 4.33 -3.58
C THR A 56 -2.16 3.92 -2.37
N LEU A 57 -2.81 3.84 -1.21
CA LEU A 57 -2.18 3.43 0.04
C LEU A 57 -2.56 1.99 0.35
N THR A 58 -1.62 1.24 0.90
CA THR A 58 -1.86 -0.14 1.34
C THR A 58 -1.13 -0.39 2.65
N SER A 59 -1.77 -1.12 3.55
CA SER A 59 -1.16 -1.60 4.79
C SER A 59 -1.77 -2.94 5.15
N ASN A 60 -0.96 -3.86 5.65
CA ASN A 60 -1.44 -5.07 6.32
C ASN A 60 -1.39 -4.95 7.85
N SER A 61 -0.95 -3.82 8.40
CA SER A 61 -0.76 -3.65 9.85
C SER A 61 -1.38 -2.42 10.47
N LEU A 62 -1.98 -1.56 9.66
CA LEU A 62 -2.71 -0.39 10.11
C LEU A 62 -4.16 -0.43 9.58
N PRO A 63 -5.13 0.09 10.34
CA PRO A 63 -6.50 0.24 9.90
C PRO A 63 -6.63 1.12 8.66
N THR A 64 -7.60 0.81 7.81
CA THR A 64 -7.84 1.56 6.57
C THR A 64 -8.32 2.98 6.83
N LEU A 65 -8.98 3.23 7.96
CA LEU A 65 -9.37 4.57 8.41
C LEU A 65 -8.17 5.55 8.51
N LEU A 66 -6.97 5.06 8.80
CA LEU A 66 -5.76 5.89 8.88
C LEU A 66 -5.18 6.24 7.50
N HIS A 67 -5.68 5.61 6.43
CA HIS A 67 -5.20 5.84 5.07
C HIS A 67 -5.84 7.05 4.41
N GLU A 68 -7.06 7.44 4.78
CA GLU A 68 -7.76 8.54 4.12
C GLU A 68 -7.03 9.87 4.30
N ASP A 69 -6.69 10.23 5.53
CA ASP A 69 -5.92 11.44 5.85
C ASP A 69 -4.58 11.48 5.08
N LEU A 70 -3.87 10.34 5.05
CA LEU A 70 -2.60 10.22 4.35
C LEU A 70 -2.77 10.33 2.83
N ARG A 71 -3.89 9.83 2.28
CA ARG A 71 -4.23 9.92 0.86
C ARG A 71 -4.50 11.37 0.47
N GLU A 72 -5.30 12.09 1.24
CA GLU A 72 -5.61 13.50 1.00
C GLU A 72 -4.35 14.37 1.05
N ASP A 73 -3.54 14.19 2.10
CA ASP A 73 -2.24 14.85 2.25
C ASP A 73 -1.32 14.60 1.04
N LEU A 74 -1.28 13.36 0.52
CA LEU A 74 -0.50 13.01 -0.66
C LEU A 74 -1.07 13.63 -1.94
N MET A 75 -2.40 13.65 -2.11
CA MET A 75 -3.04 14.27 -3.26
C MET A 75 -2.67 15.75 -3.33
N GLU A 76 -2.86 16.49 -2.24
CA GLU A 76 -2.51 17.91 -2.18
C GLU A 76 -1.01 18.13 -2.47
N ARG A 77 -0.15 17.35 -1.81
CA ARG A 77 1.30 17.53 -1.93
C ARG A 77 1.84 17.13 -3.30
N SER A 78 1.15 16.25 -4.03
CA SER A 78 1.53 15.81 -5.37
C SER A 78 1.10 16.79 -6.48
N ALA A 79 0.28 17.80 -6.18
CA ALA A 79 -0.20 18.79 -7.15
C ALA A 79 0.91 19.46 -7.98
N PRO A 80 2.10 19.79 -7.45
CA PRO A 80 3.20 20.36 -8.24
C PRO A 80 3.75 19.45 -9.34
N PHE A 81 3.42 18.14 -9.34
CA PHE A 81 3.79 17.25 -10.42
C PHE A 81 2.89 17.39 -11.65
N ILE A 82 1.70 17.98 -11.50
CA ILE A 82 0.78 18.24 -12.61
C ILE A 82 1.38 19.31 -13.52
N GLY A 83 1.38 19.05 -14.82
CA GLY A 83 2.00 19.91 -15.85
C GLY A 83 3.48 19.64 -16.10
N LEU A 84 4.13 18.76 -15.34
CA LEU A 84 5.50 18.34 -15.64
C LEU A 84 5.54 17.41 -16.87
N PRO A 85 6.60 17.47 -17.70
CA PRO A 85 6.80 16.50 -18.77
C PRO A 85 6.97 15.09 -18.22
N VAL A 86 6.24 14.12 -18.77
CA VAL A 86 6.33 12.71 -18.34
C VAL A 86 7.76 12.18 -18.45
N ALA A 87 8.52 12.60 -19.48
CA ALA A 87 9.92 12.20 -19.64
C ALA A 87 10.81 12.68 -18.49
N TRP A 88 10.57 13.91 -18.01
CA TRP A 88 11.26 14.46 -16.84
C TRP A 88 10.89 13.69 -15.57
N THR A 89 9.59 13.49 -15.36
CA THR A 89 9.09 12.80 -14.17
C THR A 89 9.58 11.36 -14.11
N LYS A 90 9.61 10.65 -15.25
CA LYS A 90 10.13 9.28 -15.38
C LYS A 90 11.61 9.17 -15.03
N ARG A 91 12.41 10.19 -15.33
CA ARG A 91 13.82 10.24 -14.93
C ARG A 91 13.97 10.39 -13.41
N HIS A 92 13.01 11.02 -12.75
CA HIS A 92 13.07 11.40 -11.34
C HIS A 92 12.18 10.55 -10.42
N GLU A 93 11.65 9.41 -10.88
CA GLU A 93 10.76 8.56 -10.08
C GLU A 93 11.38 8.15 -8.74
N LYS A 94 12.68 7.84 -8.72
CA LYS A 94 13.39 7.47 -7.47
C LYS A 94 13.42 8.63 -6.48
N GLN A 95 13.67 9.84 -6.95
CA GLN A 95 13.69 11.05 -6.12
C GLN A 95 12.28 11.37 -5.62
N ILE A 96 11.26 11.19 -6.47
CA ILE A 96 9.85 11.36 -6.10
C ILE A 96 9.45 10.33 -5.03
N ASN A 97 9.92 9.08 -5.13
CA ASN A 97 9.68 8.05 -4.12
C ASN A 97 10.31 8.45 -2.77
N LEU A 98 11.59 8.81 -2.76
CA LEU A 98 12.29 9.22 -1.53
C LEU A 98 11.66 10.46 -0.88
N TRP A 99 11.26 11.43 -1.70
CA TRP A 99 10.54 12.61 -1.24
C TRP A 99 9.18 12.24 -0.61
N THR A 100 8.45 11.32 -1.24
CA THR A 100 7.15 10.83 -0.74
C THR A 100 7.32 10.11 0.60
N GLU A 101 8.31 9.22 0.69
CA GLU A 101 8.63 8.48 1.92
C GLU A 101 9.02 9.43 3.05
N THR A 102 9.88 10.41 2.77
CA THR A 102 10.32 11.42 3.77
C THR A 102 9.14 12.27 4.24
N PHE A 103 8.28 12.70 3.31
CA PHE A 103 7.08 13.45 3.63
C PHE A 103 6.15 12.66 4.56
N LEU A 104 5.86 11.40 4.24
CA LEU A 104 4.99 10.56 5.05
C LEU A 104 5.58 10.25 6.43
N GLN A 105 6.90 10.10 6.54
CA GLN A 105 7.56 9.91 7.84
C GLN A 105 7.31 11.06 8.82
N THR A 106 7.10 12.28 8.31
CA THR A 106 6.80 13.46 9.15
C THR A 106 5.32 13.59 9.55
N ARG A 107 4.46 12.69 9.09
CA ARG A 107 3.03 12.71 9.43
C ARG A 107 2.77 12.02 10.76
N GLY A 108 1.93 12.63 11.59
CA GLY A 108 1.69 12.21 12.98
C GLY A 108 1.23 10.75 13.12
N VAL A 109 0.51 10.21 12.12
CA VAL A 109 0.11 8.79 12.10
C VAL A 109 1.33 7.87 11.94
N VAL A 110 2.24 8.17 11.00
CA VAL A 110 3.43 7.36 10.71
C VAL A 110 4.44 7.45 11.85
N GLU A 111 4.62 8.64 12.42
CA GLU A 111 5.49 8.87 13.57
C GLU A 111 5.00 8.10 14.81
N ARG A 112 3.72 8.23 15.17
CA ARG A 112 3.12 7.55 16.35
C ARG A 112 3.11 6.03 16.21
N THR A 113 2.92 5.52 15.00
CA THR A 113 2.88 4.06 14.73
C THR A 113 4.26 3.47 14.40
N SER A 114 5.30 4.31 14.33
CA SER A 114 6.64 3.96 13.87
C SER A 114 6.60 3.17 12.56
N ALA A 115 5.76 3.60 11.63
CA ALA A 115 5.57 2.92 10.36
C ALA A 115 6.66 3.30 9.34
N GLU A 116 6.96 2.37 8.44
CA GLU A 116 7.87 2.60 7.32
C GLU A 116 7.05 2.77 6.04
N PRO A 117 6.96 4.00 5.48
CA PRO A 117 6.42 4.18 4.15
C PRO A 117 7.43 3.69 3.11
N LYS A 118 6.93 2.97 2.09
CA LYS A 118 7.67 2.61 0.88
C LYS A 118 6.86 3.05 -0.33
N ALA A 119 7.42 3.96 -1.11
CA ALA A 119 6.75 4.56 -2.25
C ALA A 119 7.24 3.97 -3.58
N SER A 120 6.32 3.84 -4.53
CA SER A 120 6.58 3.41 -5.90
C SER A 120 5.73 4.26 -6.85
N PHE A 121 6.38 5.28 -7.42
CA PHE A 121 5.83 6.16 -8.43
C PHE A 121 6.07 5.59 -9.84
N SER A 122 5.05 5.68 -10.67
CA SER A 122 5.11 5.34 -12.10
C SER A 122 4.61 6.53 -12.91
N ALA A 123 5.51 7.13 -13.67
CA ALA A 123 5.23 8.31 -14.48
C ALA A 123 4.34 7.99 -15.69
N GLY A 124 3.34 8.83 -15.92
CA GLY A 124 2.44 8.79 -17.07
C GLY A 124 1.55 10.04 -17.10
N GLN A 125 0.71 10.18 -18.13
CA GLN A 125 -0.29 11.25 -18.15
C GLN A 125 -1.23 11.14 -16.94
N VAL A 126 -1.57 9.92 -16.54
CA VAL A 126 -2.15 9.61 -15.23
C VAL A 126 -1.10 8.82 -14.45
N SER A 127 -0.31 9.52 -13.65
CA SER A 127 0.77 8.91 -12.86
C SER A 127 0.20 8.15 -11.68
N GLN A 128 0.82 7.02 -11.31
CA GLN A 128 0.40 6.21 -10.17
C GLN A 128 1.40 6.37 -9.03
N MET A 129 0.92 6.67 -7.83
CA MET A 129 1.74 6.75 -6.62
C MET A 129 1.30 5.64 -5.66
N LYS A 130 1.99 4.50 -5.67
CA LYS A 130 1.68 3.40 -4.75
C LYS A 130 2.52 3.55 -3.49
N VAL A 131 1.88 3.60 -2.33
CA VAL A 131 2.55 3.71 -1.05
C VAL A 131 2.14 2.53 -0.18
N ASN A 132 3.12 1.84 0.36
CA ASN A 132 2.90 0.84 1.40
C ASN A 132 3.36 1.41 2.75
N VAL A 133 2.49 1.39 3.76
CA VAL A 133 2.79 1.88 5.11
C VAL A 133 2.65 0.72 6.09
N GLU A 134 3.76 0.11 6.51
CA GLU A 134 3.75 -0.97 7.50
C GLU A 134 4.28 -0.49 8.84
N SER A 135 3.55 -0.76 9.93
CA SER A 135 4.08 -0.55 11.29
C SER A 135 5.21 -1.55 11.58
N ARG A 136 6.25 -1.05 12.26
CA ARG A 136 7.39 -1.86 12.74
C ARG A 136 7.06 -2.69 13.97
N HIS A 137 6.10 -2.25 14.79
CA HIS A 137 5.93 -2.74 16.15
C HIS A 137 4.57 -3.38 16.41
N TYR A 138 3.53 -2.96 15.68
CA TYR A 138 2.17 -3.38 15.96
C TYR A 138 1.45 -3.79 14.67
N THR A 139 0.39 -4.56 14.83
CA THR A 139 -0.59 -4.87 13.80
C THR A 139 -1.95 -4.55 14.42
N ILE A 140 -2.69 -3.62 13.84
CA ILE A 140 -4.03 -3.28 14.30
C ILE A 140 -4.94 -3.38 13.09
N GLY A 141 -6.02 -4.13 13.22
CA GLY A 141 -7.02 -4.24 12.17
C GLY A 141 -8.39 -4.52 12.75
N ALA A 142 -9.42 -4.04 12.08
CA ALA A 142 -10.79 -4.49 12.30
C ALA A 142 -11.33 -5.04 10.99
N TRP A 143 -12.19 -6.03 11.08
CA TRP A 143 -12.81 -6.64 9.92
C TRP A 143 -14.23 -7.06 10.24
N ALA A 144 -15.10 -7.04 9.24
CA ALA A 144 -16.46 -7.53 9.34
C ALA A 144 -16.70 -8.49 8.19
N ALA A 145 -17.39 -9.60 8.44
CA ALA A 145 -17.70 -10.55 7.40
C ALA A 145 -19.20 -10.86 7.35
N LEU A 146 -19.70 -11.05 6.13
CA LEU A 146 -21.06 -11.47 5.84
C LEU A 146 -21.01 -12.79 5.08
N TYR A 147 -21.87 -13.71 5.48
CA TYR A 147 -21.95 -15.04 4.89
C TYR A 147 -23.13 -15.14 3.92
N ALA A 148 -22.91 -15.81 2.79
CA ALA A 148 -23.94 -16.13 1.82
C ALA A 148 -23.89 -17.62 1.49
N GLY A 149 -25.06 -18.27 1.54
CA GLY A 149 -25.21 -19.70 1.21
C GLY A 149 -25.17 -20.66 2.41
N THR A 150 -24.95 -20.15 3.63
CA THR A 150 -25.01 -20.92 4.88
C THR A 150 -26.30 -20.56 5.64
N ARG A 151 -27.00 -21.54 6.22
CA ARG A 151 -28.25 -21.30 6.98
C ARG A 151 -28.02 -20.70 8.38
N ASP A 152 -26.87 -20.98 8.97
CA ASP A 152 -26.66 -20.76 10.41
C ASP A 152 -25.72 -19.59 10.74
N ARG A 153 -25.17 -18.89 9.74
CA ARG A 153 -24.32 -17.71 9.95
C ARG A 153 -24.76 -16.54 9.09
N THR A 154 -24.93 -15.38 9.71
CA THR A 154 -25.34 -14.13 9.05
C THR A 154 -24.18 -13.15 8.92
N GLY A 155 -23.39 -12.96 9.97
CA GLY A 155 -22.21 -12.12 9.95
C GLY A 155 -21.41 -12.17 11.24
N GLU A 156 -20.20 -11.64 11.18
CA GLU A 156 -19.27 -11.59 12.29
C GLU A 156 -18.42 -10.33 12.20
N PHE A 157 -17.92 -9.88 13.35
CA PHE A 157 -17.02 -8.75 13.47
C PHE A 157 -15.79 -9.16 14.25
N GLY A 158 -14.60 -8.81 13.76
CA GLY A 158 -13.33 -9.16 14.37
C GLY A 158 -12.44 -7.94 14.57
N VAL A 159 -11.69 -7.95 15.67
CA VAL A 159 -10.61 -6.99 15.94
C VAL A 159 -9.33 -7.76 16.19
N HIS A 160 -8.28 -7.43 15.46
CA HIS A 160 -6.96 -8.01 15.57
C HIS A 160 -5.98 -6.99 16.17
N LEU A 161 -5.31 -7.39 17.26
CA LEU A 161 -4.27 -6.61 17.92
C LEU A 161 -3.01 -7.47 18.07
N GLY A 162 -1.99 -7.13 17.30
CA GLY A 162 -0.71 -7.82 17.25
C GLY A 162 0.46 -6.93 17.66
N ARG A 163 1.49 -7.56 18.23
CA ARG A 163 2.81 -6.98 18.47
C ARG A 163 3.85 -7.74 17.67
N LYS A 164 4.51 -7.02 16.77
CA LYS A 164 5.61 -7.54 15.95
C LYS A 164 6.91 -7.56 16.75
N ILE A 165 7.60 -8.70 16.70
CA ILE A 165 8.91 -8.92 17.28
C ILE A 165 9.86 -9.20 16.12
N LYS A 166 10.66 -8.21 15.74
CA LYS A 166 11.71 -8.35 14.72
C LYS A 166 13.00 -8.79 15.39
N THR A 167 13.21 -10.10 15.50
CA THR A 167 14.46 -10.66 16.05
C THR A 167 15.56 -10.73 14.98
N PHE A 168 15.21 -11.00 13.71
CA PHE A 168 16.16 -11.08 12.58
C PHE A 168 15.58 -10.46 11.31
N SER A 169 16.44 -9.92 10.44
CA SER A 169 16.06 -9.17 9.21
C SER A 169 15.07 -9.89 8.29
N LYS A 170 15.07 -11.23 8.27
CA LYS A 170 14.18 -12.05 7.42
C LYS A 170 13.03 -12.73 8.17
N TRP A 171 13.02 -12.69 9.50
CA TRP A 171 12.08 -13.44 10.33
C TRP A 171 11.25 -12.43 11.11
N SER A 172 9.97 -12.34 10.76
CA SER A 172 9.01 -11.51 11.51
C SER A 172 8.17 -12.43 12.38
N MET A 173 8.19 -12.20 13.69
CA MET A 173 7.29 -12.86 14.62
C MET A 173 6.20 -11.89 15.04
N GLU A 174 5.02 -12.40 15.33
CA GLU A 174 3.91 -11.61 15.85
C GLU A 174 3.17 -12.41 16.91
N VAL A 175 3.01 -11.80 18.09
CA VAL A 175 2.07 -12.24 19.12
C VAL A 175 0.81 -11.41 18.95
N TYR A 176 -0.35 -12.03 18.85
CA TYR A 176 -1.60 -11.32 18.66
C TYR A 176 -2.73 -11.85 19.54
N GLY A 177 -3.66 -10.96 19.84
CA GLY A 177 -5.00 -11.29 20.28
C GLY A 177 -6.00 -10.89 19.21
N GLU A 178 -6.95 -11.76 18.92
CA GLU A 178 -8.08 -11.47 18.04
C GLU A 178 -9.37 -11.68 18.82
N GLY A 179 -10.26 -10.69 18.82
CA GLY A 179 -11.60 -10.80 19.41
C GLY A 179 -12.63 -10.81 18.29
N ILE A 180 -13.45 -11.84 18.22
CA ILE A 180 -14.47 -12.04 17.20
C ILE A 180 -15.83 -12.11 17.89
N LEU A 181 -16.83 -11.49 17.29
CA LEU A 181 -18.20 -11.51 17.75
C LEU A 181 -19.09 -11.95 16.60
N GLU A 182 -19.79 -13.07 16.80
CA GLU A 182 -20.79 -13.57 15.85
C GLU A 182 -22.10 -12.78 16.04
N LEU A 183 -22.65 -12.21 14.96
CA LEU A 183 -23.78 -11.27 15.04
C LEU A 183 -25.15 -11.96 15.23
N GLN A 184 -25.24 -13.25 14.92
CA GLN A 184 -26.49 -14.00 15.04
C GLN A 184 -26.83 -14.30 16.50
N ASP A 185 -25.88 -14.93 17.20
CA ASP A 185 -26.07 -15.41 18.57
C ASP A 185 -25.30 -14.60 19.62
N TRP A 186 -24.59 -13.55 19.20
CA TRP A 186 -23.76 -12.70 20.07
C TRP A 186 -22.70 -13.48 20.85
N ASP A 187 -22.17 -14.54 20.25
CA ASP A 187 -21.17 -15.42 20.86
C ASP A 187 -19.75 -14.82 20.68
N PRO A 188 -19.06 -14.42 21.76
CA PRO A 188 -17.72 -13.86 21.66
C PRO A 188 -16.65 -14.98 21.62
N GLU A 189 -15.79 -14.93 20.62
CA GLU A 189 -14.60 -15.76 20.51
C GLU A 189 -13.34 -14.91 20.73
N GLY A 190 -12.53 -15.27 21.73
CA GLY A 190 -11.19 -14.74 21.91
C GLY A 190 -10.16 -15.72 21.34
N ARG A 191 -9.21 -15.20 20.57
CA ARG A 191 -8.07 -15.96 20.05
C ARG A 191 -6.78 -15.33 20.51
N LEU A 192 -5.84 -16.15 20.97
CA LEU A 192 -4.49 -15.74 21.33
C LEU A 192 -3.50 -16.54 20.50
N GLY A 193 -2.75 -15.86 19.64
CA GLY A 193 -1.90 -16.51 18.66
C GLY A 193 -0.46 -16.04 18.67
N LEU A 194 0.42 -16.93 18.24
CA LEU A 194 1.80 -16.65 17.89
C LEU A 194 2.01 -17.12 16.45
N ARG A 195 2.45 -16.21 15.57
CA ARG A 195 2.79 -16.51 14.19
C ARG A 195 4.18 -16.02 13.83
N TRP A 196 4.83 -16.73 12.92
CA TRP A 196 6.11 -16.32 12.33
C TRP A 196 6.02 -16.35 10.80
N SER A 197 6.69 -15.40 10.17
CA SER A 197 6.81 -15.31 8.72
C SER A 197 8.24 -15.62 8.29
N PRO A 198 8.50 -16.80 7.70
CA PRO A 198 9.80 -17.12 7.11
C PRO A 198 10.00 -16.48 5.73
N TRP A 199 8.91 -16.16 5.02
CA TRP A 199 8.94 -15.72 3.61
C TRP A 199 8.03 -14.53 3.31
N GLY A 200 8.00 -13.52 4.19
CA GLY A 200 7.25 -12.29 3.97
C GLY A 200 5.73 -12.51 4.06
N ASP A 201 5.11 -12.93 2.97
CA ASP A 201 3.65 -13.06 2.83
C ASP A 201 3.11 -14.39 3.40
N VAL A 202 3.98 -15.33 3.78
CA VAL A 202 3.59 -16.62 4.38
C VAL A 202 3.78 -16.55 5.89
N TRP A 203 2.74 -16.88 6.64
CA TRP A 203 2.72 -16.95 8.09
C TRP A 203 2.40 -18.37 8.55
N ILE A 204 3.12 -18.84 9.57
CA ILE A 204 2.93 -20.13 10.21
C ILE A 204 2.87 -19.90 11.70
N GLY A 205 1.90 -20.48 12.39
CA GLY A 205 1.70 -20.23 13.81
C GLY A 205 0.76 -21.20 14.48
N GLY A 206 0.53 -20.92 15.77
CA GLY A 206 -0.49 -21.57 16.57
C GLY A 206 -1.35 -20.52 17.25
N GLU A 207 -2.64 -20.79 17.39
CA GLU A 207 -3.57 -19.95 18.12
C GLU A 207 -4.45 -20.76 19.06
N TRP A 208 -4.65 -20.26 20.26
CA TRP A 208 -5.60 -20.80 21.23
C TRP A 208 -6.93 -20.08 21.06
N SER A 209 -8.02 -20.84 20.87
CA SER A 209 -9.38 -20.31 20.79
C SER A 209 -10.12 -20.53 22.10
N SER A 210 -10.75 -19.48 22.65
CA SER A 210 -11.57 -19.58 23.85
C SER A 210 -12.87 -20.34 23.63
N ARG A 211 -13.41 -20.33 22.39
CA ARG A 211 -14.67 -21.00 22.02
C ARG A 211 -14.50 -22.52 22.09
N ASP A 212 -13.40 -23.01 21.52
CA ASP A 212 -13.07 -24.43 21.51
C ASP A 212 -12.24 -24.85 22.73
N SER A 213 -11.69 -23.89 23.49
CA SER A 213 -10.70 -24.10 24.55
C SER A 213 -9.48 -24.93 24.11
N MET A 214 -9.14 -24.88 22.82
CA MET A 214 -8.14 -25.74 22.18
C MET A 214 -7.13 -24.94 21.35
N TRP A 215 -5.97 -25.58 21.11
CA TRP A 215 -4.94 -25.05 20.22
C TRP A 215 -5.20 -25.46 18.78
N TRP A 216 -5.03 -24.48 17.89
CA TRP A 216 -5.10 -24.64 16.45
C TRP A 216 -3.74 -24.35 15.84
N GLY A 217 -3.26 -25.20 14.95
CA GLY A 217 -2.21 -24.84 14.01
C GLY A 217 -2.78 -23.97 12.92
N ARG A 218 -2.02 -22.96 12.45
CA ARG A 218 -2.47 -22.01 11.43
C ARG A 218 -1.37 -21.71 10.42
N ILE A 219 -1.72 -21.74 9.14
CA ILE A 219 -0.88 -21.29 8.03
C ILE A 219 -1.69 -20.30 7.20
N ASN A 220 -1.15 -19.11 6.99
CA ASN A 220 -1.76 -18.10 6.14
C ASN A 220 -0.79 -17.67 5.03
N ILE A 221 -1.31 -17.49 3.83
CA ILE A 221 -0.65 -16.81 2.72
C ILE A 221 -1.44 -15.51 2.55
N GLU A 222 -0.88 -14.40 3.03
CA GLU A 222 -1.51 -13.08 3.05
C GLU A 222 -0.77 -12.12 2.09
N PRO A 223 -0.93 -12.29 0.77
CA PRO A 223 -0.30 -11.41 -0.19
C PRO A 223 -0.97 -10.04 -0.21
N ARG A 224 -0.28 -9.13 -0.90
CA ARG A 224 -0.72 -7.74 -1.12
C ARG A 224 -1.99 -7.66 -1.99
N MET A 225 -2.57 -6.46 -2.07
CA MET A 225 -3.75 -6.13 -2.87
C MET A 225 -3.72 -6.72 -4.29
N HIS A 226 -4.88 -7.14 -4.81
CA HIS A 226 -5.07 -7.81 -6.11
C HIS A 226 -4.33 -9.15 -6.29
N LYS A 227 -4.11 -9.88 -5.20
CA LYS A 227 -3.57 -11.24 -5.24
C LYS A 227 -4.50 -12.21 -4.48
N PRO A 228 -4.57 -13.48 -4.91
CA PRO A 228 -5.29 -14.51 -4.18
C PRO A 228 -4.58 -14.83 -2.87
N TYR A 229 -5.33 -14.99 -1.78
CA TYR A 229 -4.84 -15.37 -0.47
C TYR A 229 -5.45 -16.71 -0.06
N ALA A 230 -4.80 -17.41 0.85
CA ALA A 230 -5.31 -18.66 1.38
C ALA A 230 -4.92 -18.81 2.84
N TRP A 231 -5.76 -19.46 3.64
CA TRP A 231 -5.41 -19.84 4.99
C TRP A 231 -5.94 -21.22 5.33
N PHE A 232 -5.24 -21.90 6.21
CA PHE A 232 -5.56 -23.23 6.68
C PHE A 232 -5.32 -23.31 8.18
N ARG A 233 -6.30 -23.86 8.91
CA ARG A 233 -6.25 -24.12 10.33
C ARG A 233 -6.57 -25.58 10.58
N TRP A 234 -5.88 -26.20 11.52
CA TRP A 234 -6.15 -27.58 11.92
C TRP A 234 -6.03 -27.74 13.43
N ARG A 235 -6.76 -28.71 13.95
CA ARG A 235 -6.78 -29.11 15.36
C ARG A 235 -6.38 -30.58 15.50
N GLU A 236 -5.88 -30.97 16.66
CA GLU A 236 -5.38 -32.34 16.89
C GLU A 236 -6.47 -33.42 16.83
N ASP A 237 -7.72 -33.06 17.04
CA ASP A 237 -8.88 -33.96 16.99
C ASP A 237 -9.45 -34.17 15.58
N GLY A 238 -8.80 -33.61 14.55
CA GLY A 238 -9.13 -33.83 13.16
C GLY A 238 -10.04 -32.78 12.53
N GLU A 239 -10.45 -31.75 13.28
CA GLU A 239 -11.15 -30.61 12.71
C GLU A 239 -10.19 -29.68 11.95
N TYR A 240 -10.66 -29.14 10.82
CA TYR A 240 -9.89 -28.20 10.03
C TYR A 240 -10.76 -27.19 9.30
N ASN A 241 -10.22 -25.99 9.15
CA ASN A 241 -10.87 -24.88 8.47
C ASN A 241 -9.92 -24.35 7.40
N ALA A 242 -10.43 -24.05 6.23
CA ALA A 242 -9.64 -23.52 5.14
C ALA A 242 -10.42 -22.43 4.41
N ALA A 243 -9.72 -21.42 3.90
CA ALA A 243 -10.33 -20.55 2.92
C ALA A 243 -9.36 -20.17 1.81
N ILE A 244 -9.92 -19.89 0.65
CA ILE A 244 -9.22 -19.28 -0.48
C ILE A 244 -10.00 -18.04 -0.89
N GLY A 245 -9.32 -16.91 -0.95
CA GLY A 245 -9.95 -15.63 -1.25
C GLY A 245 -9.18 -14.75 -2.20
N TYR A 246 -9.82 -13.65 -2.59
CA TYR A 246 -9.27 -12.62 -3.45
C TYR A 246 -9.53 -11.23 -2.85
N LYS A 247 -8.46 -10.43 -2.71
CA LYS A 247 -8.55 -9.03 -2.27
C LYS A 247 -8.95 -8.16 -3.46
N ALA A 248 -10.24 -7.85 -3.57
CA ALA A 248 -10.80 -7.04 -4.65
C ALA A 248 -10.37 -5.57 -4.53
N THR A 249 -10.50 -5.01 -3.32
CA THR A 249 -10.09 -3.65 -2.99
C THR A 249 -9.31 -3.63 -1.66
N GLU A 250 -8.91 -2.43 -1.20
CA GLU A 250 -8.29 -2.26 0.13
C GLU A 250 -9.31 -2.53 1.26
N TYR A 251 -10.60 -2.34 0.97
CA TYR A 251 -11.69 -2.53 1.92
C TYR A 251 -12.39 -3.88 1.76
N ILE A 252 -12.43 -4.49 0.57
CA ILE A 252 -13.29 -5.65 0.32
C ILE A 252 -12.50 -6.84 -0.22
N SER A 253 -12.76 -8.00 0.39
CA SER A 253 -12.29 -9.30 -0.06
C SER A 253 -13.42 -10.31 -0.12
N PHE A 254 -13.32 -11.25 -1.05
CA PHE A 254 -14.24 -12.37 -1.17
C PHE A 254 -13.46 -13.65 -0.92
N GLU A 255 -14.02 -14.59 -0.17
CA GLU A 255 -13.41 -15.90 0.03
C GLU A 255 -14.44 -17.04 -0.01
N LEU A 256 -13.97 -18.18 -0.50
CA LEU A 256 -14.63 -19.46 -0.34
C LEU A 256 -14.08 -20.08 0.94
N HIS A 257 -14.97 -20.23 1.90
CA HIS A 257 -14.67 -20.73 3.23
C HIS A 257 -15.14 -22.18 3.35
N TYR A 258 -14.31 -23.01 3.96
CA TYR A 258 -14.61 -24.40 4.28
C TYR A 258 -14.36 -24.65 5.78
N ASP A 259 -15.36 -25.13 6.49
CA ASP A 259 -15.29 -25.44 7.93
C ASP A 259 -15.96 -26.79 8.18
N THR A 260 -15.21 -27.74 8.75
CA THR A 260 -15.73 -29.09 9.03
C THR A 260 -16.74 -29.11 10.18
N ARG A 261 -16.87 -28.03 10.95
CA ARG A 261 -17.79 -27.93 12.09
C ARG A 261 -19.22 -27.57 11.68
N ASP A 262 -19.39 -26.95 10.52
CA ASP A 262 -20.68 -26.46 10.05
C ASP A 262 -21.41 -27.57 9.24
N GLU A 263 -22.75 -27.67 9.37
CA GLU A 263 -23.55 -28.64 8.58
C GLU A 263 -23.38 -28.41 7.07
N ASP A 264 -23.30 -27.14 6.65
CA ASP A 264 -22.94 -26.71 5.30
C ASP A 264 -21.46 -26.33 5.25
N SER A 265 -20.61 -27.35 5.08
CA SER A 265 -19.15 -27.20 5.15
C SER A 265 -18.51 -26.24 4.15
N LEU A 266 -19.22 -25.75 3.12
CA LEU A 266 -18.70 -24.80 2.12
C LEU A 266 -19.60 -23.56 2.04
N GLY A 267 -19.03 -22.38 2.27
CA GLY A 267 -19.73 -21.10 2.21
C GLY A 267 -18.96 -20.03 1.43
N LEU A 268 -19.67 -19.00 0.98
CA LEU A 268 -19.07 -17.78 0.43
C LEU A 268 -19.10 -16.69 1.50
N ARG A 269 -17.95 -16.08 1.79
CA ARG A 269 -17.82 -14.99 2.75
C ARG A 269 -17.32 -13.72 2.05
N MET A 270 -17.98 -12.60 2.31
CA MET A 270 -17.51 -11.27 1.94
C MET A 270 -16.95 -10.59 3.17
N ILE A 271 -15.71 -10.14 3.12
CA ILE A 271 -15.00 -9.50 4.24
C ILE A 271 -14.73 -8.04 3.90
N GLY A 272 -15.21 -7.15 4.77
CA GLY A 272 -14.88 -5.73 4.82
C GLY A 272 -13.75 -5.48 5.83
N ASN A 273 -12.61 -4.93 5.40
CA ASN A 273 -11.56 -4.43 6.28
C ASN A 273 -11.83 -2.96 6.66
N LEU A 274 -11.62 -2.63 7.94
CA LEU A 274 -11.85 -1.33 8.56
C LEU A 274 -10.53 -0.75 9.07
#